data_AF-X1VZE1-F1
#
_entry.id   AF-X1VZE1-F1
#
_cell.length_a   1.000
_cell.length_b   1.000
_cell.length_c   1.000
_cell.angle_alpha   90.00
_cell.angle_beta   90.00
_cell.angle_gamma   90.00
#
_symmetry.space_group_name_H-M   'P 1'
#
loop_
_entity.id
_entity.type
_entity.pdbx_description
1 polymer ?
#
loop_
_entity_poly.entity_id
_entity_poly.type
_entity_poly.pdbx_seq_one_letter_code
_entity_poly.pdbx_strand_id
1 'polypeptide(L)'
;GDLIQAGANIAFSPIGTIEPLVQSYVLRLVCTNGVTHNTVLREFHFGGGGEGDDIWQWFRRSVRDAYQSMDRIVARYRQMTEDEIRPEDRASVLTAMLKEAGIAGAAAETVRAWAIENPPQTAYDVMNLITRASSHLLEAPHQVRRAQLAAAAFVDEETHRRICPTCRRSR
;
A
#
# COMPACT_ATOMS: atom_id res chain seq x y z
N GLY A 1 11.13 6.56 -12.44
CA GLY A 1 9.79 5.97 -12.25
C GLY A 1 9.96 4.63 -11.56
N ASP A 2 9.06 4.28 -10.65
CA ASP A 2 9.16 3.02 -9.90
C ASP A 2 8.63 1.85 -10.72
N LEU A 3 9.27 0.68 -10.57
CA LEU A 3 8.76 -0.56 -11.14
C LEU A 3 7.61 -1.06 -10.27
N ILE A 4 6.42 -1.13 -10.84
CA ILE A 4 5.26 -1.74 -10.22
C ILE A 4 5.03 -3.07 -10.92
N GLN A 5 5.25 -4.17 -10.22
CA GLN A 5 4.72 -5.48 -10.59
C GLN A 5 3.33 -5.61 -10.00
N ALA A 6 2.39 -6.13 -10.77
CA ALA A 6 1.05 -6.36 -10.30
C ALA A 6 0.56 -7.67 -10.89
N GLY A 7 -0.18 -8.46 -10.13
CA GLY A 7 -0.70 -9.74 -10.60
C GLY A 7 -1.92 -10.22 -9.81
N ALA A 8 -2.37 -11.43 -10.14
CA ALA A 8 -3.38 -12.15 -9.37
C ALA A 8 -2.75 -13.44 -8.84
N ASN A 9 -2.81 -13.64 -7.53
CA ASN A 9 -2.56 -14.92 -6.89
C ASN A 9 -3.84 -15.75 -6.91
N ILE A 10 -3.71 -17.00 -7.34
CA ILE A 10 -4.81 -17.94 -7.42
C ILE A 10 -4.43 -19.13 -6.55
N ALA A 11 -5.18 -19.35 -5.47
CA ALA A 11 -5.06 -20.53 -4.64
C ALA A 11 -6.29 -21.41 -4.88
N PHE A 12 -6.07 -22.67 -5.22
CA PHE A 12 -7.13 -23.67 -5.36
C PHE A 12 -6.60 -25.02 -4.86
N SER A 13 -7.50 -25.86 -4.33
CA SER A 13 -7.17 -27.25 -4.03
C SER A 13 -8.06 -28.17 -4.87
N PRO A 14 -7.50 -29.02 -5.75
CA PRO A 14 -8.26 -30.03 -6.47
C PRO A 14 -9.00 -31.01 -5.55
N ILE A 15 -8.53 -31.15 -4.30
CA ILE A 15 -9.04 -32.07 -3.29
C ILE A 15 -9.85 -31.35 -2.19
N GLY A 16 -10.17 -30.07 -2.36
CA GLY A 16 -11.05 -29.32 -1.45
C GLY A 16 -10.44 -28.93 -0.10
N THR A 17 -9.12 -29.01 0.07
CA THR A 17 -8.44 -28.66 1.33
C THR A 17 -8.34 -27.15 1.59
N ILE A 18 -8.56 -26.32 0.57
CA ILE A 18 -8.65 -24.86 0.68
C ILE A 18 -9.79 -24.35 -0.20
N GLU A 19 -10.46 -23.30 0.26
CA GLU A 19 -11.42 -22.57 -0.57
C GLU A 19 -10.68 -21.89 -1.74
N PRO A 20 -11.21 -21.96 -2.98
CA PRO A 20 -10.66 -21.21 -4.09
C PRO A 20 -10.61 -19.71 -3.76
N LEU A 21 -9.41 -19.14 -3.85
CA LEU A 21 -9.12 -17.73 -3.58
C LEU A 21 -8.46 -17.10 -4.80
N VAL A 22 -9.03 -16.00 -5.26
CA VAL A 22 -8.35 -15.08 -6.20
C VAL A 22 -8.02 -13.81 -5.43
N GLN A 23 -6.75 -13.42 -5.47
CA GLN A 23 -6.23 -12.24 -4.80
C GLN A 23 -5.45 -11.39 -5.80
N SER A 24 -5.91 -10.19 -6.09
CA SER A 24 -5.07 -9.17 -6.74
C SER A 24 -3.98 -8.69 -5.79
N TYR A 25 -2.77 -8.52 -6.30
CA TYR A 25 -1.65 -7.92 -5.60
C TYR A 25 -0.94 -6.87 -6.47
N VAL A 26 -0.32 -5.89 -5.80
CA VAL A 26 0.58 -4.92 -6.41
C VAL A 26 1.87 -4.87 -5.61
N LEU A 27 2.96 -5.36 -6.20
CA LEU A 27 4.34 -5.33 -5.74
C LEU A 27 5.08 -4.13 -6.34
N ARG A 28 5.29 -3.07 -5.55
CA ARG A 28 6.17 -1.97 -5.98
C ARG A 28 7.64 -2.35 -5.75
N LEU A 29 8.31 -2.88 -6.77
CA LEU A 29 9.74 -3.19 -6.76
C LEU A 29 10.58 -1.90 -6.83
N VAL A 30 10.89 -1.31 -5.68
CA VAL A 30 11.89 -0.23 -5.64
C VAL A 30 13.27 -0.87 -5.49
N CYS A 31 14.08 -0.85 -6.55
CA CYS A 31 15.46 -1.35 -6.54
C CYS A 31 16.42 -0.60 -5.59
N THR A 32 15.98 0.49 -4.94
CA THR A 32 16.73 1.16 -3.87
C THR A 32 16.21 0.86 -2.46
N ASN A 33 14.99 0.32 -2.31
CA ASN A 33 14.32 0.15 -1.00
C ASN A 33 13.78 -1.27 -0.74
N GLY A 34 13.85 -2.23 -1.66
CA GLY A 34 13.46 -3.63 -1.40
C GLY A 34 12.02 -3.84 -0.92
N VAL A 35 11.15 -2.84 -1.08
CA VAL A 35 9.77 -2.88 -0.57
C VAL A 35 8.99 -3.87 -1.41
N THR A 36 8.44 -4.90 -0.78
CA THR A 36 7.38 -5.70 -1.36
C THR A 36 6.08 -5.22 -0.74
N HIS A 37 5.22 -4.64 -1.57
CA HIS A 37 3.86 -4.36 -1.18
C HIS A 37 3.00 -5.53 -1.64
N ASN A 38 2.16 -6.07 -0.77
CA ASN A 38 1.16 -7.06 -1.16
C ASN A 38 -0.18 -6.59 -0.63
N THR A 39 -0.73 -5.58 -1.29
CA THR A 39 -2.12 -5.21 -1.03
C THR A 39 -3.00 -6.21 -1.74
N VAL A 40 -3.63 -7.06 -0.93
CA VAL A 40 -4.77 -7.88 -1.34
C VAL A 40 -5.89 -6.90 -1.71
N LEU A 41 -6.03 -6.57 -3.00
CA LEU A 41 -7.04 -5.55 -3.38
C LEU A 41 -8.46 -6.08 -3.23
N ARG A 42 -8.60 -7.40 -3.32
CA ARG A 42 -9.85 -8.12 -3.15
C ARG A 42 -9.57 -9.59 -2.98
N GLU A 43 -10.26 -10.22 -2.04
CA GLU A 43 -10.35 -11.67 -1.92
C GLU A 43 -11.70 -12.09 -2.45
N PHE A 44 -11.69 -13.02 -3.38
CA PHE A 44 -12.91 -13.68 -3.84
C PHE A 44 -12.90 -15.08 -3.26
N HIS A 45 -13.91 -15.41 -2.47
CA HIS A 45 -14.15 -16.75 -1.98
C HIS A 45 -15.26 -17.38 -2.83
N PHE A 46 -15.08 -18.64 -3.22
CA PHE A 46 -16.15 -19.39 -3.86
C PHE A 46 -17.10 -19.95 -2.78
N GLY A 47 -18.26 -19.31 -2.61
CA GLY A 47 -19.24 -19.62 -1.55
C GLY A 47 -20.07 -20.90 -1.73
N GLY A 48 -19.80 -21.69 -2.78
CA GLY A 48 -20.49 -22.96 -3.05
C GLY A 48 -21.87 -22.80 -3.69
N GLY A 49 -22.17 -23.67 -4.67
CA GLY A 49 -23.46 -23.77 -5.35
C GLY A 49 -23.40 -23.32 -6.81
N GLY A 50 -23.17 -24.27 -7.73
CA GLY A 50 -23.19 -24.03 -9.16
C GLY A 50 -22.58 -25.18 -9.98
N GLU A 51 -23.11 -25.42 -11.18
CA GLU A 51 -22.53 -26.36 -12.16
C GLU A 51 -21.17 -25.82 -12.65
N GLY A 52 -20.34 -26.67 -13.28
CA GLY A 52 -18.94 -26.35 -13.61
C GLY A 52 -18.67 -25.06 -14.41
N ASP A 53 -19.69 -24.43 -15.01
CA ASP A 53 -19.56 -23.10 -15.63
C ASP A 53 -19.53 -21.95 -14.60
N ASP A 54 -20.20 -22.10 -13.44
CA ASP A 54 -20.32 -21.04 -12.42
C ASP A 54 -18.98 -20.71 -11.77
N ILE A 55 -18.14 -21.72 -11.50
CA ILE A 55 -16.78 -21.50 -11.00
C ILE A 55 -15.89 -20.80 -12.04
N TRP A 56 -16.10 -21.10 -13.32
CA TRP A 56 -15.34 -20.50 -14.40
C TRP A 56 -15.74 -19.04 -14.67
N GLN A 57 -17.02 -18.74 -14.60
CA GLN A 57 -17.56 -17.38 -14.67
C GLN A 57 -17.17 -16.55 -13.44
N TRP A 58 -17.20 -17.14 -12.25
CA TRP A 58 -16.67 -16.52 -11.02
C TRP A 58 -15.18 -16.18 -11.19
N PHE A 59 -14.36 -17.15 -11.59
CA PHE A 59 -12.93 -16.95 -11.77
C PHE A 59 -12.62 -15.83 -12.77
N ARG A 60 -13.27 -15.83 -13.94
CA ARG A 60 -13.10 -14.79 -14.97
C ARG A 60 -13.49 -13.39 -14.46
N ARG A 61 -14.58 -13.28 -13.69
CA ARG A 61 -14.99 -12.00 -13.06
C ARG A 61 -13.97 -11.55 -12.02
N SER A 62 -13.57 -12.45 -11.11
CA SER A 62 -12.61 -12.17 -10.05
C SER A 62 -11.25 -11.72 -10.59
N VAL A 63 -10.75 -12.37 -11.66
CA VAL A 63 -9.50 -11.96 -12.33
C VAL A 63 -9.66 -10.60 -13.02
N ARG A 64 -10.77 -10.33 -13.72
CA ARG A 64 -11.02 -9.04 -14.35
C ARG A 64 -11.09 -7.91 -13.31
N ASP A 65 -11.80 -8.13 -12.22
CA ASP A 65 -11.93 -7.17 -11.12
C ASP A 65 -10.58 -6.95 -10.41
N ALA A 66 -9.77 -8.01 -10.27
CA ALA A 66 -8.40 -7.97 -9.77
C ALA A 66 -7.46 -7.13 -10.66
N TYR A 67 -7.64 -7.14 -11.98
CA TYR A 67 -6.87 -6.27 -12.88
C TYR A 67 -7.39 -4.81 -12.83
N GLN A 68 -8.71 -4.60 -12.81
CA GLN A 68 -9.29 -3.26 -12.73
C GLN A 68 -8.94 -2.53 -11.41
N SER A 69 -8.74 -3.26 -10.33
CA SER A 69 -8.30 -2.68 -9.06
C SER A 69 -6.86 -2.16 -9.10
N MET A 70 -6.01 -2.66 -10.02
CA MET A 70 -4.66 -2.12 -10.23
C MET A 70 -4.67 -0.71 -10.81
N ASP A 71 -5.53 -0.44 -11.80
CA ASP A 71 -5.66 0.89 -12.41
C ASP A 71 -5.99 1.94 -11.35
N ARG A 72 -6.83 1.57 -10.37
CA ARG A 72 -7.18 2.44 -9.24
C ARG A 72 -5.97 2.77 -8.38
N ILE A 73 -5.10 1.80 -8.11
CA ILE A 73 -3.87 2.04 -7.32
C ILE A 73 -2.88 2.90 -8.08
N VAL A 74 -2.66 2.63 -9.37
CA VAL A 74 -1.73 3.45 -10.18
C VAL A 74 -2.25 4.88 -10.28
N ALA A 75 -3.55 5.06 -10.52
CA ALA A 75 -4.19 6.36 -10.50
C ALA A 75 -4.06 7.03 -9.12
N ARG A 76 -4.15 6.26 -8.03
CA ARG A 76 -3.99 6.79 -6.68
C ARG A 76 -2.57 7.23 -6.39
N TYR A 77 -1.55 6.47 -6.80
CA TYR A 77 -0.16 6.90 -6.67
C TYR A 77 0.11 8.17 -7.46
N ARG A 78 -0.43 8.27 -8.68
CA ARG A 78 -0.36 9.50 -9.47
C ARG A 78 -1.01 10.68 -8.74
N GLN A 79 -2.20 10.49 -8.20
CA GLN A 79 -2.86 11.53 -7.41
C GLN A 79 -2.02 11.93 -6.19
N MET A 80 -1.40 10.97 -5.49
CA MET A 80 -0.53 11.27 -4.35
C MET A 80 0.73 12.06 -4.73
N THR A 81 1.21 11.97 -5.97
CA THR A 81 2.29 12.84 -6.48
C THR A 81 1.81 14.24 -6.83
N GLU A 82 0.50 14.43 -6.98
CA GLU A 82 -0.15 15.73 -7.22
C GLU A 82 -0.69 16.32 -5.89
N ASP A 83 -0.90 15.50 -4.86
CA ASP A 83 -1.33 15.89 -3.50
C ASP A 83 -0.17 16.59 -2.74
N GLU A 84 0.05 17.87 -3.04
CA GLU A 84 1.09 18.70 -2.42
C GLU A 84 0.84 18.92 -0.91
N ILE A 85 1.92 18.83 -0.14
CA ILE A 85 1.94 19.14 1.28
C ILE A 85 2.62 20.50 1.47
N ARG A 86 1.84 21.45 1.98
CA ARG A 86 2.29 22.80 2.29
C ARG A 86 3.46 22.75 3.28
N PRO A 87 4.50 23.59 3.13
CA PRO A 87 5.70 23.53 3.96
C PRO A 87 5.44 23.45 5.47
N GLU A 88 4.45 24.19 5.97
CA GLU A 88 4.05 24.23 7.37
C GLU A 88 3.41 22.93 7.88
N ASP A 89 2.82 22.12 7.00
CA ASP A 89 2.12 20.90 7.36
C ASP A 89 3.03 19.66 7.30
N ARG A 90 4.17 19.72 6.59
CA ARG A 90 5.07 18.57 6.33
C ARG A 90 5.50 17.82 7.59
N ALA A 91 5.93 18.55 8.61
CA ALA A 91 6.35 17.96 9.88
C ALA A 91 5.19 17.23 10.59
N SER A 92 3.97 17.78 10.51
CA SER A 92 2.79 17.17 11.13
C SER A 92 2.37 15.88 10.42
N VAL A 93 2.37 15.87 9.08
CA VAL A 93 2.05 14.69 8.28
C VAL A 93 3.07 13.58 8.51
N LEU A 94 4.37 13.92 8.48
CA LEU A 94 5.42 12.94 8.74
C LEU A 94 5.32 12.37 10.15
N THR A 95 5.06 13.21 11.16
CA THR A 95 4.89 12.76 12.55
C THR A 95 3.70 11.82 12.70
N ALA A 96 2.57 12.14 12.08
CA ALA A 96 1.39 11.28 12.07
C ALA A 96 1.67 9.93 11.40
N MET A 97 2.38 9.95 10.26
CA MET A 97 2.76 8.72 9.55
C MET A 97 3.75 7.86 10.32
N LEU A 98 4.76 8.44 10.97
CA LEU A 98 5.67 7.71 11.85
C LEU A 98 4.92 7.04 13.01
N LYS A 99 3.95 7.75 13.60
CA LYS A 99 3.10 7.21 14.67
C LYS A 99 2.24 6.05 14.18
N GLU A 100 1.59 6.18 13.03
CA GLU A 100 0.77 5.11 12.44
C GLU A 100 1.62 3.86 12.15
N ALA A 101 2.80 4.07 11.54
CA ALA A 101 3.78 3.03 11.24
C ALA A 101 4.43 2.41 12.49
N GLY A 102 4.28 3.03 13.66
CA GLY A 102 4.94 2.59 14.89
C GLY A 102 6.47 2.75 14.85
N ILE A 103 6.98 3.67 14.02
CA ILE A 103 8.41 3.96 13.92
C ILE A 103 8.75 5.01 14.97
N ALA A 104 9.64 4.66 15.90
CA ALA A 104 10.02 5.49 17.04
C ALA A 104 11.53 5.44 17.30
N GLY A 105 12.00 6.26 18.24
CA GLY A 105 13.41 6.29 18.66
C GLY A 105 14.36 6.67 17.53
N ALA A 106 15.54 6.03 17.50
CA ALA A 106 16.59 6.32 16.52
C ALA A 106 16.10 6.21 15.06
N ALA A 107 15.23 5.24 14.75
CA ALA A 107 14.68 5.09 13.41
C ALA A 107 13.82 6.30 13.01
N ALA A 108 13.00 6.84 13.92
CA ALA A 108 12.21 8.03 13.66
C ALA A 108 13.08 9.27 13.46
N GLU A 109 14.15 9.44 14.24
CA GLU A 109 15.08 10.56 14.08
C GLU A 109 15.81 10.48 12.73
N THR A 110 16.25 9.30 12.30
CA THR A 110 16.87 9.12 10.98
C THR A 110 15.90 9.47 9.84
N VAL A 111 14.63 9.07 9.95
CA VAL A 111 13.63 9.45 8.94
C VAL A 111 13.41 10.96 8.89
N ARG A 112 13.39 11.63 10.05
CA ARG A 112 13.30 13.10 10.11
C ARG A 112 14.54 13.75 9.51
N ALA A 113 15.74 13.21 9.74
CA ALA A 113 16.96 13.70 9.12
C ALA A 113 16.89 13.60 7.59
N TRP A 114 16.43 12.46 7.03
CA TRP A 114 16.18 12.34 5.59
C TRP A 114 15.18 13.37 5.08
N ALA A 115 14.12 13.66 5.85
CA ALA A 115 13.12 14.66 5.50
C ALA A 115 13.62 16.11 5.66
N ILE A 116 14.71 16.36 6.40
CA ILE A 116 15.36 17.66 6.46
C ILE A 116 16.23 17.85 5.22
N GLU A 117 17.02 16.84 4.85
CA GLU A 117 17.87 16.87 3.66
C GLU A 117 17.05 16.94 2.36
N ASN A 118 15.95 16.18 2.30
CA ASN A 118 15.05 16.14 1.15
C ASN A 118 13.60 16.26 1.64
N PRO A 119 13.10 17.50 1.84
CA PRO A 119 11.76 17.73 2.34
C PRO A 119 10.67 17.11 1.47
N PRO A 120 9.75 16.31 2.04
CA PRO A 120 8.66 15.71 1.28
C PRO A 120 7.75 16.82 0.76
N GLN A 121 7.55 16.88 -0.56
CA GLN A 121 6.72 17.88 -1.19
C GLN A 121 5.30 17.38 -1.37
N THR A 122 5.15 16.06 -1.48
CA THR A 122 3.88 15.39 -1.80
C THR A 122 3.57 14.30 -0.77
N ALA A 123 2.31 13.87 -0.73
CA ALA A 123 1.94 12.69 0.06
C ALA A 123 2.70 11.43 -0.39
N TYR A 124 3.04 11.34 -1.67
CA TYR A 124 3.86 10.26 -2.21
C TYR A 124 5.26 10.22 -1.56
N ASP A 125 5.88 11.38 -1.35
CA ASP A 125 7.21 11.46 -0.73
C ASP A 125 7.18 10.99 0.73
N VAL A 126 6.13 11.35 1.47
CA VAL A 126 5.96 10.87 2.86
C VAL A 126 5.82 9.35 2.89
N MET A 127 5.00 8.78 2.00
CA MET A 127 4.88 7.33 1.86
C MET A 127 6.24 6.67 1.53
N ASN A 128 7.05 7.31 0.68
CA ASN A 128 8.39 6.85 0.35
C ASN A 128 9.34 6.84 1.55
N LEU A 129 9.27 7.85 2.42
CA LEU A 129 10.07 7.90 3.64
C LEU A 129 9.76 6.73 4.58
N ILE A 130 8.47 6.41 4.77
CA ILE A 130 8.05 5.28 5.63
C ILE A 130 8.44 3.94 5.03
N THR A 131 8.25 3.75 3.73
CA THR A 131 8.62 2.51 3.05
C THR A 131 10.14 2.31 3.01
N ARG A 132 10.93 3.38 2.85
CA ARG A 132 12.39 3.34 3.02
C ARG A 132 12.79 2.99 4.45
N ALA A 133 12.17 3.60 5.45
CA ALA A 133 12.43 3.27 6.85
C ALA A 133 12.17 1.79 7.16
N SER A 134 11.05 1.25 6.65
CA SER A 134 10.66 -0.14 6.86
C SER A 134 11.67 -1.15 6.34
N SER A 135 12.47 -0.78 5.34
CA SER A 135 13.42 -1.67 4.66
C SER A 135 14.87 -1.48 5.11
N HIS A 136 15.22 -0.27 5.56
CA HIS A 136 16.60 0.11 5.85
C HIS A 136 16.90 0.32 7.33
N LEU A 137 15.87 0.54 8.17
CA LEU A 137 16.04 0.88 9.58
C LEU A 137 15.41 -0.12 10.54
N LEU A 138 14.46 -0.93 10.06
CA LEU A 138 13.73 -1.89 10.88
C LEU A 138 14.23 -3.30 10.58
N GLU A 139 14.60 -4.03 11.63
CA GLU A 139 15.08 -5.41 11.51
C GLU A 139 14.00 -6.41 11.95
N ALA A 140 13.20 -6.04 12.95
CA ALA A 140 12.21 -6.93 13.51
C ALA A 140 11.03 -7.13 12.54
N PRO A 141 10.70 -8.37 12.11
CA PRO A 141 9.70 -8.61 11.06
C PRO A 141 8.33 -8.01 11.34
N HIS A 142 7.89 -7.99 12.62
CA HIS A 142 6.61 -7.40 13.01
C HIS A 142 6.59 -5.88 12.83
N GLN A 143 7.72 -5.19 13.04
CA GLN A 143 7.85 -3.75 12.84
C GLN A 143 7.88 -3.40 11.36
N VAL A 144 8.64 -4.18 10.57
CA VAL A 144 8.67 -4.06 9.10
C VAL A 144 7.26 -4.19 8.53
N ARG A 145 6.54 -5.26 8.90
CA ARG A 145 5.17 -5.50 8.43
C ARG A 145 4.22 -4.37 8.83
N ARG A 146 4.31 -3.87 10.07
CA ARG A 146 3.47 -2.75 10.53
C ARG A 146 3.72 -1.47 9.71
N ALA A 147 4.98 -1.11 9.49
CA ALA A 147 5.34 0.07 8.72
C ALA A 147 4.87 -0.04 7.25
N GLN A 148 5.00 -1.23 6.66
CA GLN A 148 4.48 -1.51 5.31
C GLN A 148 2.95 -1.42 5.24
N LEU A 149 2.23 -1.94 6.23
CA LEU A 149 0.77 -1.84 6.31
C LEU A 149 0.30 -0.39 6.50
N ALA A 150 1.01 0.41 7.32
CA ALA A 150 0.69 1.82 7.49
C ALA A 150 0.91 2.61 6.19
N ALA A 151 1.99 2.34 5.46
CA ALA A 151 2.20 2.91 4.14
C ALA A 151 1.13 2.47 3.14
N ALA A 152 0.67 1.22 3.21
CA ALA A 152 -0.45 0.69 2.40
C ALA A 152 -1.73 1.46 2.65
N ALA A 153 -2.10 1.55 3.93
CA ALA A 153 -3.31 2.21 4.35
C ALA A 153 -3.28 3.69 3.96
N PHE A 154 -2.13 4.35 3.95
CA PHE A 154 -2.03 5.74 3.53
C PHE A 154 -2.30 5.98 2.03
N VAL A 155 -2.27 4.94 1.19
CA VAL A 155 -2.72 5.01 -0.20
C VAL A 155 -4.25 5.10 -0.26
N ASP A 156 -4.95 4.43 0.66
CA ASP A 156 -6.41 4.49 0.77
C ASP A 156 -6.91 5.92 1.05
N GLU A 157 -7.98 6.33 0.37
CA GLU A 157 -8.46 7.70 0.38
C GLU A 157 -8.96 8.14 1.77
N GLU A 158 -9.58 7.26 2.54
CA GLU A 158 -10.11 7.59 3.87
C GLU A 158 -8.97 7.80 4.87
N THR A 159 -8.05 6.84 4.93
CA THR A 159 -6.90 6.92 5.83
C THR A 159 -5.99 8.10 5.47
N HIS A 160 -5.77 8.33 4.17
CA HIS A 160 -5.01 9.48 3.70
C HIS A 160 -5.63 10.80 4.18
N ARG A 161 -6.94 10.98 4.02
CA ARG A 161 -7.65 12.21 4.46
C ARG A 161 -7.59 12.41 5.98
N ARG A 162 -7.57 11.32 6.75
CA ARG A 162 -7.42 11.38 8.21
C ARG A 162 -6.03 11.89 8.62
N ILE A 163 -4.99 11.50 7.88
CA ILE A 163 -3.59 11.76 8.23
C ILE A 163 -3.06 13.07 7.61
N CYS A 164 -3.45 13.41 6.39
CA CYS A 164 -2.99 14.60 5.67
C CYS A 164 -3.93 15.80 5.91
N PRO A 165 -3.50 16.85 6.65
CA PRO A 165 -4.33 18.02 6.94
C PRO A 165 -4.72 18.80 5.68
N THR A 166 -3.86 18.85 4.67
CA THR A 166 -4.14 19.53 3.40
C THR A 166 -5.28 18.85 2.66
N CYS A 167 -5.20 17.52 2.51
CA CYS A 167 -6.23 16.72 1.84
C CYS A 167 -7.55 16.67 2.63
N ARG A 168 -7.50 16.94 3.94
CA ARG A 168 -8.69 17.13 4.77
C ARG A 168 -9.40 18.45 4.49
N ARG A 169 -8.67 19.49 4.06
CA ARG A 169 -9.18 20.86 3.86
C ARG A 169 -9.61 21.18 2.43
N SER A 170 -9.23 20.37 1.43
CA SER A 170 -9.53 20.61 0.01
C SER A 170 -10.99 20.30 -0.40
N ARG A 171 -11.96 20.44 0.52
CA ARG A 171 -13.41 20.39 0.25
C ARG A 171 -14.14 21.51 0.99
#